data_AF-D7U8D5-F1
#
_entry.id   AF-D7U8D5-F1
#
_cell.length_a   1.000
_cell.length_b   1.000
_cell.length_c   1.000
_cell.angle_alpha   90.00
_cell.angle_beta   90.00
_cell.angle_gamma   90.00
#
_symmetry.space_group_name_H-M   'P 1'
#
loop_
_entity.id
_entity.type
_entity.pdbx_description
1 polymer ?
#
loop_
_entity_poly.entity_id
_entity_poly.type
_entity_poly.pdbx_seq_one_letter_code
_entity_poly.pdbx_strand_id
1 'polypeptide(L)'
;MVGCGDALSKWARARYMSNTSIELKPDSDVVRFNIGELPGKTGTSKKGKKKMRRVKMSRKAKLNELRFYRLKAKKKMTSPNPEVRIRYKLEKAKRKEEWLIEKLRKFDIPKAPTEAYDPEILTEEEKFYLKRTGEKKKNYVPVGRRGVFGGVVLNMHLHWKKHETVKVICKPCKVGQVYEYAEELARLSKGIMIDIKPNNTIIFYRGKNYVQPQVMSPPDTLSKSKALEKYRYEQSLEHTSQFIEKLENELEEYHKHLAQYRKQKENQP
;
A
#
# COMPACT_ATOMS: atom_id res chain seq x y z
N MET A 1 -12.30 -30.94 -20.49
CA MET A 1 -11.18 -30.06 -20.12
C MET A 1 -11.74 -28.68 -19.78
N VAL A 2 -11.91 -28.40 -18.49
CA VAL A 2 -12.45 -27.15 -17.91
C VAL A 2 -11.70 -27.04 -16.58
N GLY A 3 -10.81 -26.06 -16.34
CA GLY A 3 -11.10 -24.64 -16.20
C GLY A 3 -10.92 -24.28 -14.72
N CYS A 4 -9.67 -24.07 -14.30
CA CYS A 4 -9.34 -23.57 -12.96
C CYS A 4 -9.66 -22.08 -12.88
N GLY A 5 -10.76 -21.73 -12.21
CA GLY A 5 -11.17 -20.35 -11.97
C GLY A 5 -11.56 -20.10 -10.51
N ASP A 6 -10.95 -19.08 -9.94
CA ASP A 6 -11.49 -18.17 -8.91
C ASP A 6 -11.68 -18.64 -7.46
N ALA A 7 -10.59 -18.63 -6.70
CA ALA A 7 -10.61 -18.59 -5.24
C ALA A 7 -10.46 -17.17 -4.63
N LEU A 8 -10.53 -16.10 -5.44
CA LEU A 8 -10.23 -14.72 -4.97
C LEU A 8 -11.44 -13.78 -4.78
N SER A 9 -12.68 -14.25 -4.96
CA SER A 9 -13.86 -13.35 -4.88
C SER A 9 -14.56 -13.29 -3.50
N LYS A 10 -14.03 -13.93 -2.45
CA LYS A 10 -14.80 -14.14 -1.20
C LYS A 10 -14.68 -13.07 -0.11
N TRP A 11 -13.88 -12.01 -0.28
CA TRP A 11 -13.70 -10.98 0.75
C TRP A 11 -14.20 -9.57 0.40
N ALA A 12 -14.77 -9.36 -0.80
CA ALA A 12 -15.20 -8.02 -1.23
C ALA A 12 -16.67 -7.65 -0.89
N ARG A 13 -17.44 -8.49 -0.20
CA ARG A 13 -18.91 -8.31 -0.11
C ARG A 13 -19.46 -8.18 1.31
N ALA A 14 -18.91 -7.25 2.10
CA ALA A 14 -19.45 -6.98 3.44
C ALA A 14 -19.26 -5.53 3.91
N ARG A 15 -19.51 -4.52 3.06
CA ARG A 15 -19.85 -3.14 3.49
C ARG A 15 -20.71 -2.40 2.45
N TYR A 16 -21.75 -3.08 1.95
CA TYR A 16 -22.89 -2.37 1.35
C TYR A 16 -23.95 -2.27 2.44
N MET A 17 -24.09 -1.07 3.03
CA MET A 17 -25.26 -0.73 3.84
C MET A 17 -26.44 -0.72 2.88
N SER A 18 -27.36 -1.68 3.02
CA SER A 18 -28.64 -1.60 2.34
C SER A 18 -29.41 -0.43 2.96
N ASN A 19 -29.74 0.58 2.16
CA ASN A 19 -30.65 1.65 2.54
C ASN A 19 -31.95 1.01 3.04
N THR A 20 -32.12 0.98 4.36
CA THR A 20 -33.34 0.55 5.04
C THR A 20 -34.10 1.84 5.31
N SER A 21 -35.27 1.99 4.69
CA SER A 21 -36.12 3.16 4.93
C SER A 21 -36.66 3.07 6.36
N ILE A 22 -36.30 4.05 7.18
CA ILE A 22 -36.77 4.22 8.55
C ILE A 22 -37.96 5.17 8.48
N GLU A 23 -39.15 4.69 8.83
CA GLU A 23 -40.34 5.54 8.91
C GLU A 23 -40.60 5.96 10.36
N LEU A 24 -40.91 7.24 10.52
CA LEU A 24 -41.30 7.87 11.79
C LEU A 24 -42.81 8.10 11.77
N LYS A 25 -43.54 7.51 12.71
CA LYS A 25 -44.95 7.86 12.94
C LYS A 25 -45.05 8.79 14.15
N PRO A 26 -45.59 10.01 13.98
CA PRO A 26 -45.71 10.99 15.07
C PRO A 26 -46.91 10.77 16.00
N ASP A 27 -47.75 9.75 15.78
CA ASP A 27 -48.96 9.55 16.58
C ASP A 27 -48.73 8.61 17.78
N SER A 28 -48.06 9.14 18.80
CA SER A 28 -48.17 8.84 20.24
C SER A 28 -46.94 9.41 20.95
N ASP A 29 -47.09 9.74 22.23
CA ASP A 29 -46.13 10.46 23.09
C ASP A 29 -44.77 9.74 23.31
N VAL A 30 -44.46 8.70 22.52
CA VAL A 30 -43.19 7.97 22.51
C VAL A 30 -42.77 7.66 21.08
N VAL A 31 -41.65 8.24 20.64
CA VAL A 31 -41.05 7.97 19.32
C VAL A 31 -40.55 6.51 19.26
N ARG A 32 -41.17 5.69 18.40
CA ARG A 32 -40.70 4.33 18.08
C ARG A 32 -40.28 4.22 16.62
N PHE A 33 -39.09 3.67 16.40
CA PHE A 33 -38.58 3.36 15.06
C PHE A 33 -39.01 1.96 14.65
N ASN A 34 -39.67 1.82 13.50
CA ASN A 34 -39.99 0.55 12.88
C ASN A 34 -39.21 0.36 11.57
N ILE A 35 -38.70 -0.85 11.35
CA ILE A 35 -38.11 -1.28 10.08
C ILE A 35 -39.22 -2.04 9.34
N GLY A 36 -39.82 -1.40 8.33
CA GLY A 36 -40.95 -1.98 7.58
C GLY A 36 -40.51 -3.08 6.60
N GLU A 37 -41.22 -4.21 6.60
CA GLU A 37 -41.24 -5.16 5.48
C GLU A 37 -42.36 -4.77 4.48
N LEU A 38 -42.02 -4.74 3.18
CA LEU A 38 -42.96 -4.45 2.08
C LEU A 38 -43.92 -5.63 1.82
N PRO A 39 -45.22 -5.39 1.49
CA PRO A 39 -46.15 -6.46 1.15
C PRO A 39 -46.10 -6.82 -0.35
N GLY A 40 -45.92 -8.13 -0.57
CA GLY A 40 -46.20 -9.01 -1.71
C GLY A 40 -46.54 -8.48 -3.12
N LYS A 41 -45.96 -9.16 -4.14
CA LYS A 41 -46.72 -9.78 -5.25
C LYS A 41 -45.94 -10.90 -5.97
N THR A 42 -46.63 -12.05 -6.05
CA THR A 42 -46.67 -13.07 -7.11
C THR A 42 -45.39 -13.76 -7.62
N GLY A 43 -45.24 -15.02 -7.16
CA GLY A 43 -44.94 -16.21 -7.97
C GLY A 43 -43.89 -16.13 -9.08
N THR A 44 -42.64 -16.45 -8.75
CA THR A 44 -41.76 -17.28 -9.61
C THR A 44 -40.82 -18.11 -8.73
N SER A 45 -40.81 -19.43 -8.94
CA SER A 45 -39.92 -20.37 -8.27
C SER A 45 -38.46 -20.05 -8.63
N LYS A 46 -37.77 -19.29 -7.79
CA LYS A 46 -36.31 -19.16 -7.83
C LYS A 46 -35.75 -20.02 -6.70
N LYS A 47 -35.12 -21.15 -7.07
CA LYS A 47 -34.28 -21.98 -6.19
C LYS A 47 -33.36 -21.08 -5.36
N GLY A 48 -33.75 -20.82 -4.12
CA GLY A 48 -32.96 -20.07 -3.18
C GLY A 48 -31.66 -20.82 -2.92
N LYS A 49 -30.53 -20.26 -3.35
CA LYS A 49 -29.21 -20.68 -2.86
C LYS A 49 -29.24 -20.47 -1.34
N LYS A 50 -29.48 -21.55 -0.58
CA LYS A 50 -29.35 -21.56 0.89
C LYS A 50 -27.98 -21.00 1.23
N LYS A 51 -27.93 -19.78 1.79
CA LYS A 51 -26.72 -19.26 2.42
C LYS A 51 -26.37 -20.26 3.52
N MET A 52 -25.32 -21.05 3.34
CA MET A 52 -24.81 -21.96 4.37
C MET A 52 -24.67 -21.17 5.68
N ARG A 53 -25.41 -21.56 6.72
CA ARG A 53 -25.20 -21.03 8.08
C ARG A 53 -23.78 -21.39 8.46
N ARG A 54 -22.88 -20.41 8.58
CA ARG A 54 -21.54 -20.62 9.15
C ARG A 54 -21.71 -21.05 10.60
N VAL A 55 -21.66 -22.35 10.86
CA VAL A 55 -21.63 -22.89 12.22
C VAL A 55 -20.38 -22.36 12.90
N LYS A 56 -20.56 -21.50 13.91
CA LYS A 56 -19.43 -20.94 14.66
C LYS A 56 -18.90 -22.04 15.57
N MET A 57 -17.65 -22.45 15.35
CA MET A 57 -16.97 -23.42 16.23
C MET A 57 -17.02 -22.98 17.69
N SER A 58 -17.18 -23.96 18.60
CA SER A 58 -17.14 -23.72 20.04
C SER A 58 -15.77 -23.15 20.45
N ARG A 59 -15.72 -22.40 21.56
CA ARG A 59 -14.45 -21.82 22.07
C ARG A 59 -13.39 -22.92 22.27
N LYS A 60 -13.80 -24.07 22.82
CA LYS A 60 -12.93 -25.24 23.07
C LYS A 60 -12.40 -25.86 21.76
N ALA A 61 -13.25 -25.97 20.73
CA ALA A 61 -12.83 -26.48 19.43
C ALA A 61 -11.78 -25.58 18.76
N LYS A 62 -11.98 -24.25 18.79
CA LYS A 62 -10.98 -23.28 18.27
C LYS A 62 -9.63 -23.37 19.00
N LEU A 63 -9.64 -23.53 20.32
CA LEU A 63 -8.42 -23.69 21.10
C LEU A 63 -7.68 -24.98 20.75
N ASN A 64 -8.39 -26.09 20.56
CA ASN A 64 -7.80 -27.35 20.13
C ASN A 64 -7.20 -27.25 18.71
N GLU A 65 -7.87 -26.58 17.78
CA GLU A 65 -7.32 -26.31 16.45
C GLU A 65 -6.02 -25.49 16.52
N LEU A 66 -6.01 -24.40 17.30
CA LEU A 66 -4.80 -23.60 17.49
C LEU A 66 -3.66 -24.41 18.11
N ARG A 67 -3.98 -25.27 19.10
CA ARG A 67 -3.00 -26.18 19.73
C ARG A 67 -2.43 -27.15 18.71
N PHE A 68 -3.26 -27.71 17.83
CA PHE A 68 -2.82 -28.62 16.77
C PHE A 68 -1.90 -27.94 15.75
N TYR A 69 -2.24 -26.73 15.29
CA TYR A 69 -1.37 -25.96 14.40
C TYR A 69 -0.03 -25.62 15.06
N ARG A 70 -0.03 -25.27 16.36
CA ARG A 70 1.21 -25.04 17.14
C ARG A 70 2.06 -26.30 17.22
N LEU A 71 1.46 -27.46 17.47
CA LEU A 71 2.17 -28.74 17.55
C LEU A 71 2.80 -29.11 16.19
N LYS A 72 2.04 -28.97 15.10
CA LYS A 72 2.55 -29.17 13.73
C LYS A 72 3.71 -28.22 13.41
N ALA A 73 3.59 -26.94 13.77
CA ALA A 73 4.65 -25.95 13.60
C ALA A 73 5.91 -26.34 14.38
N LYS A 74 5.76 -26.76 15.65
CA LYS A 74 6.86 -27.23 16.49
C LYS A 74 7.54 -28.46 15.87
N LYS A 75 6.77 -29.44 15.38
CA LYS A 75 7.30 -30.64 14.70
C LYS A 75 8.12 -30.30 13.45
N LYS A 76 7.67 -29.34 12.63
CA LYS A 76 8.41 -28.87 11.45
C LYS A 76 9.67 -28.07 11.79
N MET A 77 9.71 -27.42 12.96
CA MET A 77 10.89 -26.65 13.40
C MET A 77 11.93 -27.49 14.12
N THR A 78 11.50 -28.53 14.83
CA THR A 78 12.36 -29.49 15.53
C THR A 78 12.70 -30.71 14.65
N SER A 79 12.34 -30.70 13.36
CA SER A 79 12.67 -31.83 12.49
C SER A 79 14.19 -31.97 12.33
N PRO A 80 14.74 -33.20 12.40
CA PRO A 80 16.18 -33.42 12.22
C PRO A 80 16.70 -32.95 10.85
N ASN A 81 15.88 -33.04 9.80
CA ASN A 81 16.25 -32.58 8.46
C ASN A 81 16.20 -31.04 8.37
N PRO A 82 17.34 -30.37 8.07
CA PRO A 82 17.41 -28.92 7.93
C PRO A 82 16.61 -28.39 6.73
N GLU A 83 16.51 -29.14 5.63
CA GLU A 83 15.74 -28.76 4.44
C GLU A 83 14.25 -28.52 4.77
N VAL A 84 13.67 -29.39 5.60
CA VAL A 84 12.29 -29.28 6.06
C VAL A 84 12.09 -28.02 6.91
N ARG A 85 13.09 -27.67 7.74
CA ARG A 85 13.07 -26.46 8.58
C ARG A 85 13.13 -25.20 7.71
N ILE A 86 14.07 -25.15 6.76
CA ILE A 86 14.27 -24.01 5.85
C ILE A 86 13.02 -23.80 4.99
N ARG A 87 12.53 -24.85 4.34
CA ARG A 87 11.29 -24.78 3.53
C ARG A 87 10.09 -24.29 4.31
N TYR A 88 9.93 -24.73 5.55
CA TYR A 88 8.83 -24.25 6.40
C TYR A 88 8.94 -22.76 6.75
N LYS A 89 10.16 -22.26 7.05
CA LYS A 89 10.38 -20.82 7.27
C LYS A 89 10.08 -20.02 6.00
N LEU A 90 10.51 -20.54 4.86
CA LEU A 90 10.34 -19.93 3.54
C LEU A 90 8.85 -19.81 3.19
N GLU A 91 8.07 -20.90 3.35
CA GLU A 91 6.62 -20.90 3.14
C GLU A 91 5.89 -19.87 4.04
N LYS A 92 6.34 -19.74 5.30
CA LYS A 92 5.82 -18.74 6.24
C LYS A 92 6.14 -17.31 5.81
N ALA A 93 7.36 -17.08 5.33
CA ALA A 93 7.83 -15.77 4.89
C ALA A 93 7.10 -15.34 3.61
N LYS A 94 7.00 -16.20 2.58
CA LYS A 94 6.26 -15.93 1.33
C LYS A 94 4.79 -15.62 1.59
N ARG A 95 4.12 -16.37 2.47
CA ARG A 95 2.73 -16.06 2.88
C ARG A 95 2.60 -14.68 3.54
N LYS A 96 3.60 -14.27 4.33
CA LYS A 96 3.61 -12.94 4.97
C LYS A 96 3.84 -11.85 3.94
N GLU A 97 4.76 -12.06 3.00
CA GLU A 97 5.05 -11.16 1.88
C GLU A 97 3.81 -10.92 1.02
N GLU A 98 3.12 -11.98 0.58
CA GLU A 98 1.86 -11.89 -0.17
C GLU A 98 0.80 -11.07 0.58
N TRP A 99 0.66 -11.31 1.89
CA TRP A 99 -0.26 -10.55 2.73
C TRP A 99 0.12 -9.07 2.82
N LEU A 100 1.42 -8.75 2.93
CA LEU A 100 1.92 -7.36 2.94
C LEU A 100 1.66 -6.67 1.61
N ILE A 101 1.88 -7.37 0.49
CA ILE A 101 1.58 -6.87 -0.86
C ILE A 101 0.08 -6.59 -1.00
N GLU A 102 -0.80 -7.50 -0.53
CA GLU A 102 -2.26 -7.29 -0.55
C GLU A 102 -2.69 -6.07 0.29
N LYS A 103 -1.95 -5.78 1.38
CA LYS A 103 -2.18 -4.58 2.18
C LYS A 103 -1.72 -3.33 1.46
N LEU A 104 -0.55 -3.35 0.81
CA LEU A 104 -0.01 -2.22 0.06
C LEU A 104 -0.89 -1.84 -1.13
N ARG A 105 -1.42 -2.83 -1.86
CA ARG A 105 -2.38 -2.62 -2.97
C ARG A 105 -3.62 -1.80 -2.60
N LYS A 106 -3.98 -1.74 -1.30
CA LYS A 106 -5.13 -0.93 -0.82
C LYS A 106 -4.80 0.55 -0.69
N PHE A 107 -3.52 0.91 -0.68
CA PHE A 107 -3.05 2.29 -0.61
C PHE A 107 -2.72 2.85 -2.00
N ASP A 108 -2.68 2.02 -3.04
CA ASP A 108 -2.48 2.46 -4.40
C ASP A 108 -3.77 3.13 -4.89
N ILE A 109 -3.74 4.46 -4.91
CA ILE A 109 -4.81 5.28 -5.46
C ILE A 109 -4.62 5.29 -6.98
N PRO A 110 -5.64 4.93 -7.78
CA PRO A 110 -5.55 5.04 -9.23
C PRO A 110 -5.10 6.45 -9.61
N LYS A 111 -4.01 6.55 -10.38
CA LYS A 111 -3.56 7.84 -10.89
C LYS A 111 -4.66 8.34 -11.83
N ALA A 112 -5.35 9.41 -11.45
CA ALA A 112 -6.27 10.09 -12.35
C ALA A 112 -5.51 10.47 -13.63
N PRO A 113 -6.16 10.42 -14.81
CA PRO A 113 -5.51 10.82 -16.05
C PRO A 113 -4.96 12.24 -15.89
N THR A 114 -3.68 12.40 -16.22
CA THR A 114 -3.00 13.69 -16.18
C THR A 114 -3.77 14.61 -17.11
N GLU A 115 -4.53 15.56 -16.56
CA GLU A 115 -5.04 16.70 -17.33
C GLU A 115 -3.84 17.29 -18.06
N ALA A 116 -3.99 17.59 -19.35
CA ALA A 116 -2.95 18.21 -20.16
C ALA A 116 -2.65 19.60 -19.58
N TYR A 117 -1.77 19.62 -18.58
CA TYR A 117 -1.18 20.83 -18.06
C TYR A 117 -0.24 21.32 -19.14
N ASP A 118 -0.52 22.51 -19.68
CA ASP A 118 0.32 23.15 -20.68
C ASP A 118 1.73 23.27 -20.10
N PRO A 119 2.72 22.51 -20.60
CA PRO A 119 4.07 22.63 -20.09
C PRO A 119 4.56 24.01 -20.53
N GLU A 120 4.45 25.00 -19.65
CA GLU A 120 5.10 26.30 -19.86
C GLU A 120 6.54 26.01 -20.28
N ILE A 121 6.86 26.28 -21.55
CA ILE A 121 8.16 25.97 -22.13
C ILE A 121 9.14 26.98 -21.52
N LEU A 122 9.72 26.60 -20.40
CA LEU A 122 10.78 27.35 -19.75
C LEU A 122 12.03 27.30 -20.61
N THR A 123 12.56 28.47 -20.96
CA THR A 123 13.84 28.56 -21.64
C THR A 123 14.97 28.07 -20.72
N GLU A 124 16.09 27.67 -21.31
CA GLU A 124 17.25 27.21 -20.52
C GLU A 124 17.78 28.30 -19.58
N GLU A 125 17.73 29.55 -20.03
CA GLU A 125 18.10 30.74 -19.27
C GLU A 125 17.22 30.92 -18.04
N GLU A 126 15.90 30.80 -18.21
CA GLU A 126 14.92 30.88 -17.11
C GLU A 126 15.14 29.73 -16.11
N LYS A 127 15.38 28.51 -16.60
CA LYS A 127 15.69 27.35 -15.73
C LYS A 127 16.96 27.61 -14.92
N PHE A 128 18.01 28.14 -15.54
CA PHE A 128 19.26 28.47 -14.86
C PHE A 128 19.06 29.56 -13.78
N TYR A 129 18.32 30.61 -14.11
CA TYR A 129 17.96 31.67 -13.17
C TYR A 129 17.16 31.13 -11.97
N LEU A 130 16.13 30.32 -12.23
CA LEU A 130 15.29 29.71 -11.19
C LEU A 130 16.06 28.71 -10.33
N LYS A 131 17.00 27.96 -10.91
CA LYS A 131 17.90 27.06 -10.18
C LYS A 131 18.76 27.86 -9.19
N ARG A 132 19.41 28.94 -9.65
CA ARG A 132 20.26 29.79 -8.79
C ARG A 132 19.46 30.53 -7.72
N THR A 133 18.30 31.07 -8.08
CA THR A 133 17.41 31.79 -7.17
C THR A 133 16.78 30.84 -6.16
N GLY A 134 16.30 29.68 -6.62
CA GLY A 134 15.76 28.61 -5.79
C GLY A 134 16.78 28.11 -4.78
N GLU A 135 18.05 27.96 -5.15
CA GLU A 135 19.12 27.57 -4.23
C GLU A 135 19.41 28.61 -3.14
N LYS A 136 19.35 29.91 -3.45
CA LYS A 136 19.60 30.95 -2.46
C LYS A 136 18.49 31.08 -1.42
N LYS A 137 17.24 30.80 -1.80
CA LYS A 137 16.09 30.98 -0.90
C LYS A 137 16.10 29.96 0.24
N LYS A 138 15.58 30.37 1.40
CA LYS A 138 15.53 29.55 2.63
C LYS A 138 14.21 28.79 2.82
N ASN A 139 13.24 28.95 1.92
CA ASN A 139 11.95 28.28 2.05
C ASN A 139 12.05 26.81 1.60
N TYR A 140 11.68 25.90 2.49
CA TYR A 140 11.75 24.47 2.23
C TYR A 140 10.56 23.72 2.83
N VAL A 141 10.22 22.61 2.17
CA VAL A 141 9.21 21.65 2.59
C VAL A 141 9.92 20.33 2.92
N PRO A 142 9.89 19.87 4.17
CA PRO A 142 10.50 18.59 4.53
C PRO A 142 9.59 17.42 4.16
N VAL A 143 10.14 16.46 3.42
CA VAL A 143 9.52 15.16 3.15
C VAL A 143 10.29 14.10 3.94
N GLY A 144 9.59 13.52 4.91
CA GLY A 144 10.14 12.49 5.79
C GLY A 144 9.83 11.06 5.33
N ARG A 145 9.92 10.11 6.28
CA ARG A 145 9.60 8.68 6.08
C ARG A 145 8.21 8.40 5.50
N ARG A 146 7.27 9.33 5.62
CA ARG A 146 5.89 9.18 5.12
C ARG A 146 5.80 9.36 3.60
N GLY A 147 6.86 9.85 2.96
CA GLY A 147 6.86 10.20 1.55
C GLY A 147 5.92 11.36 1.24
N VAL A 148 5.44 11.38 -0.01
CA VAL A 148 4.51 12.38 -0.53
C VAL A 148 3.10 12.07 -0.05
N PHE A 149 2.46 13.06 0.58
CA PHE A 149 1.07 12.99 1.01
C PHE A 149 0.44 14.38 0.94
N GLY A 150 -0.88 14.49 1.08
CA GLY A 150 -1.60 15.75 0.83
C GLY A 150 -1.09 16.97 1.62
N GLY A 151 -0.57 16.75 2.83
CA GLY A 151 0.02 17.81 3.65
C GLY A 151 1.31 18.40 3.08
N VAL A 152 2.09 17.63 2.32
CA VAL A 152 3.30 18.13 1.63
C VAL A 152 2.90 19.09 0.51
N VAL A 153 1.92 18.69 -0.30
CA VAL A 153 1.39 19.48 -1.42
C VAL A 153 0.74 20.76 -0.91
N LEU A 154 -0.09 20.67 0.14
CA LEU A 154 -0.63 21.83 0.85
C LEU A 154 0.47 22.80 1.27
N ASN A 155 1.56 22.28 1.86
CA ASN A 155 2.66 23.13 2.32
C ASN A 155 3.40 23.81 1.14
N MET A 156 3.53 23.13 0.00
CA MET A 156 4.07 23.73 -1.23
C MET A 156 3.21 24.91 -1.70
N HIS A 157 1.89 24.72 -1.78
CA HIS A 157 0.97 25.79 -2.19
C HIS A 157 1.00 27.00 -1.23
N LEU A 158 1.18 26.76 0.07
CA LEU A 158 1.34 27.84 1.06
C LEU A 158 2.62 28.66 0.82
N HIS A 159 3.74 28.02 0.49
CA HIS A 159 4.95 28.73 0.11
C HIS A 159 4.79 29.49 -1.21
N TRP A 160 4.06 28.90 -2.17
CA TRP A 160 3.84 29.51 -3.48
C TRP A 160 2.97 30.75 -3.48
N LYS A 161 2.22 31.00 -2.41
CA LYS A 161 1.50 32.26 -2.22
C LYS A 161 2.42 33.48 -2.19
N LYS A 162 3.63 33.34 -1.63
CA LYS A 162 4.60 34.44 -1.45
C LYS A 162 5.89 34.27 -2.27
N HIS A 163 6.20 33.04 -2.67
CA HIS A 163 7.47 32.73 -3.32
C HIS A 163 7.26 31.92 -4.58
N GLU A 164 7.96 32.28 -5.65
CA GLU A 164 7.84 31.58 -6.94
C GLU A 164 8.43 30.16 -6.93
N THR A 165 9.45 29.93 -6.12
CA THR A 165 10.20 28.68 -6.04
C THR A 165 10.15 28.13 -4.62
N VAL A 166 10.18 26.79 -4.48
CA VAL A 166 10.21 26.09 -3.18
C VAL A 166 11.20 24.94 -3.24
N LYS A 167 11.95 24.72 -2.15
CA LYS A 167 12.81 23.54 -1.99
C LYS A 167 12.02 22.42 -1.32
N VAL A 168 12.13 21.20 -1.81
CA VAL A 168 11.60 20.02 -1.16
C VAL A 168 12.76 19.16 -0.71
N ILE A 169 12.92 18.95 0.59
CA ILE A 169 14.04 18.19 1.16
C ILE A 169 13.54 16.80 1.57
N CYS A 170 13.99 15.77 0.85
CA CYS A 170 13.57 14.39 1.05
C CYS A 170 14.57 13.65 1.94
N LYS A 171 14.32 13.57 3.25
CA LYS A 171 15.18 12.87 4.22
C LYS A 171 14.35 12.13 5.29
N PRO A 172 14.56 10.82 5.53
CA PRO A 172 15.40 9.88 4.78
C PRO A 172 14.75 9.47 3.47
N CYS A 173 15.55 9.29 2.41
CA CYS A 173 15.09 8.85 1.10
C CYS A 173 16.05 7.79 0.56
N LYS A 174 15.52 6.77 -0.11
CA LYS A 174 16.34 5.79 -0.82
C LYS A 174 16.91 6.39 -2.10
N VAL A 175 17.99 5.80 -2.61
CA VAL A 175 18.52 6.13 -3.93
C VAL A 175 17.43 5.84 -4.96
N GLY A 176 17.20 6.75 -5.91
CA GLY A 176 16.16 6.61 -6.94
C GLY A 176 14.77 7.12 -6.51
N GLN A 177 14.38 6.93 -5.25
CA GLN A 177 13.05 7.32 -4.75
C GLN A 177 12.77 8.84 -4.82
N VAL A 178 13.83 9.66 -4.85
CA VAL A 178 13.69 11.13 -5.03
C VAL A 178 13.03 11.47 -6.37
N TYR A 179 13.31 10.70 -7.44
CA TYR A 179 12.73 10.92 -8.76
C TYR A 179 11.24 10.58 -8.77
N GLU A 180 10.85 9.48 -8.13
CA GLU A 180 9.43 9.10 -7.97
C GLU A 180 8.66 10.18 -7.20
N TYR A 181 9.23 10.68 -6.10
CA TYR A 181 8.64 11.79 -5.35
C TYR A 181 8.56 13.07 -6.16
N ALA A 182 9.57 13.35 -7.00
CA ALA A 182 9.53 14.53 -7.86
C ALA A 182 8.41 14.44 -8.89
N GLU A 183 8.22 13.28 -9.53
CA GLU A 183 7.14 13.03 -10.48
C GLU A 183 5.76 13.12 -9.80
N GLU A 184 5.59 12.47 -8.64
CA GLU A 184 4.34 12.53 -7.88
C GLU A 184 4.00 13.95 -7.42
N LEU A 185 5.00 14.71 -6.94
CA LEU A 185 4.79 16.09 -6.54
C LEU A 185 4.47 16.98 -7.74
N ALA A 186 5.16 16.83 -8.86
CA ALA A 186 4.85 17.57 -10.09
C ALA A 186 3.39 17.33 -10.51
N ARG A 187 2.96 16.06 -10.52
CA ARG A 187 1.57 15.67 -10.84
C ARG A 187 0.55 16.26 -9.88
N LEU A 188 0.79 16.15 -8.57
CA LEU A 188 -0.17 16.55 -7.54
C LEU A 188 -0.26 18.05 -7.34
N SER A 189 0.87 18.75 -7.41
CA SER A 189 0.97 20.19 -7.15
C SER A 189 0.83 21.03 -8.42
N LYS A 190 0.89 20.41 -9.61
CA LYS A 190 1.00 21.07 -10.92
C LYS A 190 2.22 22.00 -11.02
N GLY A 191 3.21 21.81 -10.15
CA GLY A 191 4.47 22.55 -10.17
C GLY A 191 5.47 21.97 -11.16
N ILE A 192 6.35 22.82 -11.67
CA ILE A 192 7.40 22.44 -12.60
C ILE A 192 8.67 22.08 -11.81
N MET A 193 9.17 20.87 -12.03
CA MET A 193 10.46 20.43 -11.49
C MET A 193 11.60 21.12 -12.27
N ILE A 194 12.46 21.86 -11.56
CA ILE A 194 13.59 22.57 -12.16
C ILE A 194 14.88 21.76 -12.08
N ASP A 195 15.23 21.29 -10.88
CA ASP A 195 16.52 20.63 -10.61
C ASP A 195 16.39 19.65 -9.43
N ILE A 196 17.09 18.51 -9.53
CA ILE A 196 17.23 17.53 -8.46
C ILE A 196 18.71 17.53 -8.03
N LYS A 197 18.94 17.81 -6.76
CA LYS A 197 20.29 17.86 -6.17
C LYS A 197 20.67 16.54 -5.51
N PRO A 198 21.98 16.20 -5.48
CA PRO A 198 22.47 14.97 -4.87
C PRO A 198 22.22 14.88 -3.36
N ASN A 199 21.92 16.00 -2.70
CA ASN A 199 21.53 16.03 -1.28
C ASN A 199 20.04 15.70 -1.04
N ASN A 200 19.38 15.02 -1.99
CA ASN A 200 17.95 14.71 -2.01
C ASN A 200 17.05 15.95 -1.87
N THR A 201 17.47 17.07 -2.47
CA THR A 201 16.67 18.30 -2.52
C THR A 201 16.17 18.53 -3.92
N ILE A 202 14.86 18.75 -4.05
CA ILE A 202 14.20 19.05 -5.33
C ILE A 202 13.83 20.53 -5.32
N ILE A 203 14.10 21.25 -6.41
CA ILE A 203 13.67 22.63 -6.58
C ILE A 203 12.45 22.64 -7.49
N PHE A 204 11.34 23.14 -6.96
CA PHE A 204 10.09 23.31 -7.70
C PHE A 204 9.80 24.78 -7.97
N TYR A 205 9.24 25.03 -9.14
CA TYR A 205 8.68 26.30 -9.57
C TYR A 205 7.17 26.18 -9.72
N ARG A 206 6.43 27.20 -9.30
CA ARG A 206 4.96 27.16 -9.30
C ARG A 206 4.31 27.37 -10.68
N GLY A 207 5.00 28.00 -11.63
CA GLY A 207 4.44 28.50 -12.90
C GLY A 207 4.25 30.02 -12.92
N LYS A 208 4.24 30.63 -14.11
CA LYS A 208 4.01 32.08 -14.28
C LYS A 208 2.57 32.44 -13.90
N ASN A 209 1.62 31.58 -14.29
CA ASN A 209 0.18 31.76 -14.09
C ASN A 209 -0.38 31.07 -12.83
N TYR A 210 0.40 31.02 -11.75
CA TYR A 210 -0.04 30.32 -10.55
C TYR A 210 -1.26 30.98 -9.92
N VAL A 211 -2.36 30.22 -9.85
CA VAL A 211 -3.56 30.55 -9.09
C VAL A 211 -3.66 29.59 -7.92
N GLN A 212 -3.93 30.13 -6.73
CA GLN A 212 -4.13 29.33 -5.54
C GLN A 212 -5.33 28.38 -5.75
N PRO A 213 -5.14 27.06 -5.69
CA PRO A 213 -6.25 26.13 -5.88
C PRO A 213 -7.26 26.25 -4.73
N GLN A 214 -8.54 26.11 -5.04
CA GLN A 214 -9.62 26.08 -4.04
C GLN A 214 -9.44 24.92 -3.07
N VAL A 215 -9.05 23.74 -3.59
CA VAL A 215 -8.69 22.57 -2.80
C VAL A 215 -7.16 22.46 -2.75
N MET A 216 -6.58 22.87 -1.62
CA MET A 216 -5.13 22.90 -1.42
C MET A 216 -4.45 21.53 -1.34
N SER A 217 -5.19 20.51 -0.90
CA SER A 217 -4.69 19.15 -0.78
C SER A 217 -5.51 18.29 -1.73
N PRO A 218 -4.93 17.83 -2.86
CA PRO A 218 -5.66 17.02 -3.82
C PRO A 218 -6.27 15.77 -3.18
N PRO A 219 -7.51 15.38 -3.54
CA PRO A 219 -8.17 14.19 -3.00
C PRO A 219 -7.47 12.89 -3.39
N ASP A 220 -6.68 12.93 -4.46
CA ASP A 220 -5.85 11.82 -4.99
C ASP A 220 -4.67 11.44 -4.08
N THR A 221 -4.54 12.09 -2.91
CA THR A 221 -3.42 11.86 -1.98
C THR A 221 -3.83 11.05 -0.76
N LEU A 222 -2.86 10.33 -0.19
CA LEU A 222 -3.06 9.67 1.09
C LEU A 222 -3.14 10.70 2.23
N SER A 223 -3.96 10.40 3.24
CA SER A 223 -3.94 11.11 4.51
C SER A 223 -2.63 10.85 5.28
N LYS A 224 -2.22 11.78 6.15
CA LYS A 224 -1.00 11.70 6.96
C LYS A 224 -0.82 10.37 7.74
N SER A 225 -1.90 9.82 8.30
CA SER A 225 -1.87 8.55 9.03
C SER A 225 -1.69 7.35 8.11
N LYS A 226 -2.48 7.29 7.02
CA LYS A 226 -2.38 6.23 5.99
C LYS A 226 -1.01 6.20 5.32
N ALA A 227 -0.40 7.36 5.05
CA ALA A 227 0.96 7.44 4.49
C ALA A 227 2.00 6.82 5.43
N LEU A 228 1.87 7.05 6.75
CA LEU A 228 2.74 6.39 7.73
C LEU A 228 2.50 4.88 7.81
N GLU A 229 1.24 4.44 7.65
CA GLU A 229 0.89 3.03 7.62
C GLU A 229 1.48 2.32 6.39
N LYS A 230 1.36 2.93 5.20
CA LYS A 230 2.01 2.47 3.95
C LYS A 230 3.51 2.26 4.17
N TYR A 231 4.22 3.26 4.70
CA TYR A 231 5.64 3.15 5.01
C TYR A 231 5.97 1.97 5.95
N ARG A 232 5.15 1.71 6.98
CA ARG A 232 5.37 0.57 7.89
C ARG A 232 5.24 -0.77 7.18
N TYR A 233 4.28 -0.90 6.25
CA TYR A 233 4.14 -2.11 5.46
C TYR A 233 5.29 -2.29 4.47
N GLU A 234 5.73 -1.23 3.79
CA GLU A 234 6.91 -1.26 2.90
C GLU A 234 8.16 -1.70 3.65
N GLN A 235 8.44 -1.10 4.81
CA GLN A 235 9.57 -1.51 5.66
C GLN A 235 9.46 -2.97 6.11
N SER A 236 8.26 -3.42 6.47
CA SER A 236 8.07 -4.84 6.79
C SER A 236 8.26 -5.75 5.58
N LEU A 237 7.89 -5.30 4.37
CA LEU A 237 8.02 -6.05 3.13
C LEU A 237 9.50 -6.23 2.77
N GLU A 238 10.27 -5.16 2.86
CA GLU A 238 11.72 -5.16 2.63
C GLU A 238 12.43 -6.13 3.56
N HIS A 239 12.13 -6.07 4.86
CA HIS A 239 12.72 -6.98 5.83
C HIS A 239 12.30 -8.44 5.58
N THR A 240 11.05 -8.69 5.15
CA THR A 240 10.63 -10.05 4.77
C THR A 240 11.30 -10.55 3.50
N SER A 241 11.52 -9.70 2.51
CA SER A 241 12.20 -10.04 1.27
C SER A 241 13.67 -10.38 1.52
N GLN A 242 14.39 -9.55 2.28
CA GLN A 242 15.77 -9.86 2.73
C GLN A 242 15.84 -11.17 3.54
N PHE A 243 14.82 -11.47 4.32
CA PHE A 243 14.75 -12.73 5.07
C PHE A 243 14.50 -13.94 4.14
N ILE A 244 13.68 -13.78 3.10
CA ILE A 244 13.46 -14.83 2.09
C ILE A 244 14.75 -15.11 1.32
N GLU A 245 15.45 -14.07 0.87
CA GLU A 245 16.73 -14.19 0.18
C GLU A 245 17.76 -14.97 1.01
N LYS A 246 17.89 -14.65 2.31
CA LYS A 246 18.75 -15.40 3.22
C LYS A 246 18.39 -16.88 3.32
N LEU A 247 17.09 -17.21 3.37
CA LEU A 247 16.62 -18.59 3.43
C LEU A 247 16.82 -19.35 2.12
N GLU A 248 16.69 -18.67 0.98
CA GLU A 248 16.93 -19.25 -0.34
C GLU A 248 18.42 -19.58 -0.50
N ASN A 249 19.31 -18.68 -0.09
CA ASN A 249 20.76 -18.93 -0.06
C ASN A 249 21.13 -20.11 0.87
N GLU A 250 20.57 -20.16 2.09
CA GLU A 250 20.78 -21.28 3.03
C GLU A 250 20.34 -22.63 2.43
N LEU A 251 19.24 -22.62 1.68
CA LEU A 251 18.70 -23.80 0.99
C LEU A 251 19.64 -24.25 -0.14
N GLU A 252 20.13 -23.31 -0.95
CA GLU A 252 21.07 -23.59 -2.03
C GLU A 252 22.41 -24.14 -1.51
N GLU A 253 22.96 -23.53 -0.47
CA GLU A 253 24.19 -23.99 0.19
C GLU A 253 24.04 -25.42 0.71
N TYR A 254 22.90 -25.73 1.34
CA TYR A 254 22.60 -27.08 1.79
C TYR A 254 22.54 -28.09 0.63
N HIS A 255 21.91 -27.73 -0.48
CA HIS A 255 21.88 -28.59 -1.68
C HIS A 255 23.27 -28.79 -2.30
N LYS A 256 24.10 -27.75 -2.34
CA LYS A 256 25.50 -27.84 -2.80
C LYS A 256 26.30 -28.80 -1.91
N HIS A 257 26.17 -28.68 -0.59
CA HIS A 257 26.83 -29.56 0.37
C HIS A 257 26.40 -31.03 0.20
N LEU A 258 25.09 -31.29 0.05
CA LEU A 258 24.59 -32.64 -0.22
C LEU A 258 25.13 -33.21 -1.53
N ALA A 259 25.22 -32.40 -2.59
CA ALA A 259 25.77 -32.83 -3.88
C ALA A 259 27.27 -33.18 -3.77
N GLN A 260 28.06 -32.37 -3.05
CA GLN A 260 29.48 -32.67 -2.78
C GLN A 260 29.65 -33.97 -1.99
N TYR A 261 28.86 -34.16 -0.93
CA TYR A 261 28.92 -35.37 -0.11
C TYR A 261 28.57 -36.64 -0.91
N ARG A 262 27.60 -36.56 -1.84
CA ARG A 262 27.26 -37.67 -2.74
C ARG A 262 28.42 -38.01 -3.68
N LYS A 263 29.03 -37.00 -4.32
CA LYS A 263 30.20 -37.20 -5.20
C LYS A 263 31.40 -37.83 -4.47
N GLN A 264 31.64 -37.42 -3.22
CA GLN A 264 32.72 -38.01 -2.40
C GLN A 264 32.46 -39.48 -2.07
N LYS A 265 31.21 -39.87 -1.82
CA LYS A 265 30.84 -41.28 -1.62
C LYS A 265 30.97 -42.12 -2.88
N GLU A 266 30.63 -41.58 -4.04
CA GLU A 266 30.76 -42.27 -5.34
C GLU A 266 32.23 -42.44 -5.76
N ASN A 267 33.12 -41.56 -5.30
CA ASN A 267 34.56 -41.60 -5.60
C ASN A 267 35.39 -42.40 -4.58
N GLN A 268 34.77 -43.03 -3.58
CA GLN A 268 35.45 -43.98 -2.68
C GLN A 268 35.38 -45.39 -3.31
N PRO A 269 36.53 -46.03 -3.62
CA PRO A 269 36.58 -47.36 -4.22
C PRO A 269 36.09 -48.48 -3.29
#